data_AF-X0QRQ6-F1
#
_entry.id   AF-X0QRQ6-F1
#
_cell.length_a   1.000
_cell.length_b   1.000
_cell.length_c   1.000
_cell.angle_alpha   90.00
_cell.angle_beta   90.00
_cell.angle_gamma   90.00
#
_symmetry.space_group_name_H-M   'P 1'
#
loop_
_entity.id
_entity.type
_entity.pdbx_description
1 polymer ?
#
loop_
_entity_poly.entity_id
_entity_poly.type
_entity_poly.pdbx_seq_one_letter_code
_entity_poly.pdbx_strand_id
1 'polypeptide(L)'
;MYGGLAAIWRENVNQYLSKGQTAFPLNGVSYINADGSHLIAPWLDKYGVETWIAQLIKVTVTPLLHILFGYGVALECHAQNIVLVHENGYPIKVLLKDLHDGVRYSPEHLTQQHLRPNFYSLPPAHAALNRGSFIETEDTDGIRDMTVACLFFVALSDIAIFMQTHHNYAEVAFWQQVADCVTDYQTSHPEHQIRFDLFDVFAEQTRIESLAKRRLFGDKAFPIKYINNPLFKSQG
;
A
#
# COMPACT_ATOMS: atom_id res chain seq x y z
N MET A 1 0.49 -14.04 -30.30
CA MET A 1 0.91 -12.87 -29.48
C MET A 1 -0.21 -12.60 -28.49
N TYR A 2 -0.04 -12.96 -27.22
CA TYR A 2 -1.03 -12.68 -26.17
C TYR A 2 -0.73 -11.28 -25.59
N GLY A 3 -1.76 -10.44 -25.42
CA GLY A 3 -1.59 -9.05 -24.96
C GLY A 3 -0.90 -8.11 -25.98
N GLY A 4 -0.87 -8.46 -27.27
CA GLY A 4 -0.12 -7.73 -28.30
C GLY A 4 -0.72 -6.39 -28.76
N LEU A 5 -2.01 -6.16 -28.52
CA LEU A 5 -2.70 -4.90 -28.84
C LEU A 5 -3.86 -4.69 -27.86
N ALA A 6 -3.74 -3.71 -26.98
CA ALA A 6 -4.76 -3.32 -26.03
C ALA A 6 -4.58 -1.85 -25.65
N ALA A 7 -5.64 -1.23 -25.14
CA ALA A 7 -5.60 0.12 -24.58
C ALA A 7 -6.50 0.21 -23.35
N ILE A 8 -6.04 0.96 -22.34
CA ILE A 8 -6.80 1.30 -21.14
C ILE A 8 -6.79 2.82 -21.00
N TRP A 9 -7.97 3.43 -20.90
CA TRP A 9 -8.11 4.84 -20.57
C TRP A 9 -8.27 4.99 -19.06
N ARG A 10 -7.64 6.02 -18.50
CA ARG A 10 -7.72 6.39 -17.08
C ARG A 10 -8.06 7.86 -16.95
N GLU A 11 -8.79 8.19 -15.90
CA GLU A 11 -9.11 9.57 -15.55
C GLU A 11 -7.83 10.36 -15.23
N ASN A 12 -7.85 11.66 -15.56
CA ASN A 12 -6.70 12.52 -15.31
C ASN A 12 -6.72 13.03 -13.87
N VAL A 13 -5.59 12.95 -13.18
CA VAL A 13 -5.45 13.36 -11.77
C VAL A 13 -5.97 14.78 -11.48
N ASN A 14 -5.85 15.69 -12.45
CA ASN A 14 -6.29 17.09 -12.33
C ASN A 14 -7.80 17.22 -12.05
N GLN A 15 -8.61 16.20 -12.38
CA GLN A 15 -10.05 16.20 -12.10
C GLN A 15 -10.36 16.10 -10.60
N TYR A 16 -9.41 15.64 -9.78
CA TYR A 16 -9.58 15.43 -8.34
C TYR A 16 -8.82 16.45 -7.47
N LEU A 17 -8.18 17.44 -8.09
CA LEU A 17 -7.43 18.48 -7.40
C LEU A 17 -8.30 19.73 -7.19
N SER A 18 -8.40 20.18 -5.94
CA SER A 18 -8.96 21.49 -5.62
C SER A 18 -7.95 22.61 -5.89
N LYS A 19 -8.42 23.87 -5.95
CA LYS A 19 -7.54 25.04 -6.08
C LYS A 19 -6.48 25.04 -4.95
N GLY A 20 -5.19 25.13 -5.33
CA GLY A 20 -4.06 25.11 -4.39
C GLY A 20 -3.45 23.73 -4.17
N GLN A 21 -4.14 22.66 -4.58
CA GLN A 21 -3.63 21.29 -4.47
C GLN A 21 -2.74 20.92 -5.65
N THR A 22 -1.74 20.07 -5.39
CA THR A 22 -0.84 19.52 -6.40
C THR A 22 -0.70 18.01 -6.17
N ALA A 23 -0.59 17.26 -7.26
CA ALA A 23 -0.34 15.83 -7.24
C ALA A 23 1.17 15.55 -7.24
N PHE A 24 1.59 14.57 -6.44
CA PHE A 24 2.96 14.15 -6.25
C PHE A 24 3.03 12.62 -6.18
N PRO A 25 3.94 11.95 -6.89
CA PRO A 25 4.06 10.50 -6.81
C PRO A 25 4.62 10.10 -5.43
N LEU A 26 4.01 9.15 -4.71
CA LEU A 26 4.43 8.84 -3.34
C LEU A 26 5.89 8.37 -3.27
N ASN A 27 6.38 7.65 -4.28
CA ASN A 27 7.80 7.24 -4.33
C ASN A 27 8.77 8.44 -4.45
N GLY A 28 8.28 9.64 -4.76
CA GLY A 28 9.06 10.87 -4.72
C GLY A 28 9.44 11.32 -3.31
N VAL A 29 8.79 10.80 -2.26
CA VAL A 29 9.06 11.17 -0.86
C VAL A 29 10.50 10.83 -0.47
N SER A 30 11.01 9.68 -0.93
CA SER A 30 12.39 9.23 -0.68
C SER A 30 13.35 9.59 -1.82
N TYR A 31 12.99 10.53 -2.70
CA TYR A 31 13.81 10.88 -3.85
C TYR A 31 14.93 11.86 -3.50
N ILE A 32 16.13 11.53 -3.97
CA ILE A 32 17.34 12.36 -3.88
C ILE A 32 17.67 12.84 -5.30
N ASN A 33 17.77 14.16 -5.46
CA ASN A 33 18.13 14.80 -6.72
C ASN A 33 19.59 14.49 -7.10
N ALA A 34 19.94 14.73 -8.36
CA ALA A 34 21.29 14.50 -8.86
C ALA A 34 22.37 15.34 -8.14
N ASP A 35 21.98 16.48 -7.56
CA ASP A 35 22.86 17.33 -6.75
C ASP A 35 22.94 16.91 -5.25
N GLY A 36 22.28 15.80 -4.89
CA GLY A 36 22.22 15.29 -3.52
C GLY A 36 21.14 15.93 -2.66
N SER A 37 20.42 16.95 -3.14
CA SER A 37 19.32 17.55 -2.38
C SER A 37 18.12 16.60 -2.30
N HIS A 38 17.42 16.58 -1.18
CA HIS A 38 16.23 15.75 -1.01
C HIS A 38 15.00 16.48 -1.55
N LEU A 39 14.19 15.80 -2.36
CA LEU A 39 13.06 16.43 -3.07
C LEU A 39 12.04 17.09 -2.13
N ILE A 40 11.82 16.49 -0.96
CA ILE A 40 10.84 16.97 0.02
C ILE A 40 11.44 17.84 1.14
N ALA A 41 12.75 18.12 1.12
CA ALA A 41 13.40 18.90 2.19
C ALA A 41 12.67 20.23 2.49
N PRO A 42 12.23 21.03 1.49
CA PRO A 42 11.49 22.27 1.78
C PRO A 42 10.17 22.06 2.54
N TRP A 43 9.55 20.90 2.41
CA TRP A 43 8.31 20.59 3.15
C TRP A 43 8.62 20.21 4.58
N LEU A 44 9.67 19.41 4.79
CA LEU A 44 10.13 19.01 6.12
C LEU A 44 10.63 20.23 6.92
N ASP A 45 11.38 21.14 6.29
CA ASP A 45 11.87 22.37 6.92
C ASP A 45 10.71 23.29 7.35
N LYS A 46 9.63 23.31 6.56
CA LYS A 46 8.47 24.16 6.81
C LYS A 46 7.54 23.61 7.88
N TYR A 47 7.27 22.31 7.87
CA TYR A 47 6.24 21.68 8.70
C TYR A 47 6.80 20.89 9.88
N GLY A 48 8.11 20.63 9.90
CA GLY A 48 8.74 19.70 10.84
C GLY A 48 8.57 18.25 10.41
N VAL A 49 9.62 17.45 10.58
CA VAL A 49 9.66 16.04 10.13
C VAL A 49 8.54 15.21 10.76
N GLU A 50 8.42 15.26 12.09
CA GLU A 50 7.46 14.43 12.83
C GLU A 50 6.01 14.75 12.46
N THR A 51 5.64 16.04 12.42
CA THR A 51 4.28 16.47 12.05
C THR A 51 3.95 16.11 10.62
N TRP A 52 4.91 16.28 9.70
CA TRP A 52 4.70 15.95 8.29
C TRP A 52 4.52 14.44 8.08
N ILE A 53 5.32 13.60 8.75
CA ILE A 53 5.21 12.14 8.71
C ILE A 53 3.90 11.64 9.31
N ALA A 54 3.50 12.15 10.48
CA ALA A 54 2.24 11.78 11.10
C ALA A 54 1.06 12.06 10.17
N GLN A 55 1.07 13.21 9.50
CA GLN A 55 0.04 13.55 8.51
C GLN A 55 0.12 12.64 7.26
N LEU A 56 1.32 12.38 6.71
CA LEU A 56 1.48 11.48 5.56
C LEU A 56 0.92 10.08 5.86
N ILE A 57 1.28 9.53 7.02
CA ILE A 57 0.80 8.24 7.51
C ILE A 57 -0.72 8.26 7.59
N LYS A 58 -1.30 9.26 8.27
CA LYS A 58 -2.76 9.37 8.43
C LYS A 58 -3.51 9.41 7.10
N VAL A 59 -3.09 10.26 6.15
CA VAL A 59 -3.81 10.42 4.87
C VAL A 59 -3.60 9.24 3.91
N THR A 60 -2.62 8.39 4.17
CA THR A 60 -2.28 7.22 3.34
C THR A 60 -2.81 5.93 3.94
N VAL A 61 -2.45 5.64 5.20
CA VAL A 61 -2.71 4.35 5.88
C VAL A 61 -4.19 4.19 6.22
N THR A 62 -4.81 5.19 6.85
CA THR A 62 -6.22 5.11 7.28
C THR A 62 -7.19 4.71 6.16
N PRO A 63 -7.22 5.38 4.98
CA PRO A 63 -8.15 4.98 3.93
C PRO A 63 -7.84 3.61 3.33
N LEU A 64 -6.57 3.21 3.23
CA LEU A 64 -6.19 1.89 2.71
C LEU A 64 -6.57 0.76 3.66
N LEU A 65 -6.41 0.97 4.97
CA LEU A 65 -6.92 0.06 5.98
C LEU A 65 -8.44 -0.02 5.98
N HIS A 66 -9.14 1.10 5.73
CA HIS A 66 -10.59 1.07 5.59
C HIS A 66 -11.05 0.26 4.36
N ILE A 67 -10.28 0.23 3.27
CA ILE A 67 -10.59 -0.62 2.11
C ILE A 67 -10.46 -2.12 2.49
N LEU A 68 -9.42 -2.48 3.25
CA LEU A 68 -9.23 -3.85 3.75
C LEU A 68 -10.28 -4.25 4.79
N PHE A 69 -10.39 -3.49 5.87
CA PHE A 69 -11.26 -3.81 7.00
C PHE A 69 -12.71 -3.47 6.74
N GLY A 70 -13.03 -2.38 6.03
CA GLY A 70 -14.41 -2.00 5.75
C GLY A 70 -15.04 -2.83 4.63
N TYR A 71 -14.26 -3.22 3.62
CA TYR A 71 -14.79 -3.86 2.40
C TYR A 71 -14.24 -5.25 2.11
N GLY A 72 -13.10 -5.65 2.68
CA GLY A 72 -12.47 -6.96 2.39
C GLY A 72 -11.66 -6.99 1.13
N VAL A 73 -11.21 -5.83 0.70
CA VAL A 73 -10.47 -5.66 -0.53
C VAL A 73 -9.06 -5.20 -0.18
N ALA A 74 -8.06 -5.89 -0.70
CA ALA A 74 -6.69 -5.42 -0.71
C ALA A 74 -6.35 -4.83 -2.08
N LEU A 75 -5.54 -3.79 -2.06
CA LEU A 75 -5.07 -3.11 -3.25
C LEU A 75 -3.54 -3.18 -3.30
N GLU A 76 -2.97 -3.20 -4.50
CA GLU A 76 -1.53 -3.15 -4.73
C GLU A 76 -1.00 -1.74 -4.44
N CYS A 77 -0.79 -1.47 -3.15
CA CYS A 77 -0.48 -0.15 -2.62
C CYS A 77 1.01 0.15 -2.58
N HIS A 78 1.74 -0.26 -3.62
CA HIS A 78 3.12 0.18 -3.78
C HIS A 78 3.18 1.69 -4.04
N ALA A 79 4.30 2.32 -3.70
CA ALA A 79 4.43 3.78 -3.77
C ALA A 79 4.19 4.34 -5.19
N GLN A 80 4.51 3.60 -6.26
CA GLN A 80 4.21 4.03 -7.63
C GLN A 80 2.72 4.06 -7.95
N ASN A 81 1.87 3.33 -7.21
CA ASN A 81 0.41 3.27 -7.43
C ASN A 81 -0.34 4.29 -6.57
N ILE A 82 0.36 5.03 -5.72
CA ILE A 82 -0.20 6.05 -4.84
C ILE A 82 0.26 7.43 -5.29
N VAL A 83 -0.71 8.31 -5.53
CA VAL A 83 -0.48 9.73 -5.78
C VAL A 83 -0.83 10.49 -4.52
N LEU A 84 0.17 11.11 -3.91
CA LEU A 84 0.00 12.04 -2.81
C LEU A 84 -0.54 13.37 -3.35
N VAL A 85 -1.67 13.83 -2.81
CA VAL A 85 -2.15 15.19 -3.04
C VAL A 85 -1.74 16.04 -1.85
N HIS A 86 -1.06 17.15 -2.14
CA HIS A 86 -0.61 18.08 -1.11
C HIS A 86 -1.05 19.52 -1.41
N GLU A 87 -1.09 20.35 -0.37
CA GLU A 87 -1.21 21.80 -0.50
C GLU A 87 0.04 22.46 0.08
N ASN A 88 0.82 23.14 -0.76
CA ASN A 88 2.11 23.75 -0.39
C ASN A 88 3.09 22.78 0.34
N GLY A 89 3.05 21.49 -0.01
CA GLY A 89 3.86 20.43 0.57
C GLY A 89 3.21 19.67 1.74
N TYR A 90 2.09 20.13 2.29
CA TYR A 90 1.41 19.43 3.39
C TYR A 90 0.49 18.32 2.84
N PRO A 91 0.60 17.05 3.31
CA PRO A 91 -0.22 15.94 2.82
C PRO A 91 -1.72 16.14 3.12
N ILE A 92 -2.58 16.04 2.10
CA ILE A 92 -4.04 16.24 2.22
C ILE A 92 -4.81 14.94 2.06
N LYS A 93 -4.51 14.18 1.00
CA LYS A 93 -5.17 12.91 0.66
C LYS A 93 -4.30 12.12 -0.29
N VAL A 94 -4.67 10.86 -0.53
CA VAL A 94 -4.07 10.05 -1.60
C VAL A 94 -5.11 9.72 -2.67
N LEU A 95 -4.61 9.50 -3.89
CA LEU A 95 -5.36 8.93 -5.01
C LEU A 95 -4.67 7.63 -5.42
N LEU A 96 -5.45 6.63 -5.81
CA LEU A 96 -4.94 5.32 -6.19
C LEU A 96 -5.10 5.13 -7.70
N LYS A 97 -4.15 4.42 -8.30
CA LYS A 97 -4.19 4.06 -9.72
C LYS A 97 -3.73 2.61 -9.93
N ASP A 98 -3.89 2.14 -11.16
CA ASP A 98 -3.42 0.81 -11.58
C ASP A 98 -4.12 -0.37 -10.90
N LEU A 99 -5.43 -0.26 -10.73
CA LEU A 99 -6.29 -1.25 -10.07
C LEU A 99 -6.61 -2.48 -10.94
N HIS A 100 -6.27 -2.49 -12.24
CA HIS A 100 -6.73 -3.51 -13.19
C HIS A 100 -6.15 -4.91 -12.94
N ASP A 101 -4.97 -5.01 -12.32
CA ASP A 101 -4.33 -6.27 -11.89
C ASP A 101 -3.99 -6.26 -10.38
N GLY A 102 -4.12 -5.09 -9.74
CA GLY A 102 -3.69 -4.83 -8.36
C GLY A 102 -4.81 -4.86 -7.33
N VAL A 103 -5.79 -5.75 -7.46
CA VAL A 103 -6.90 -5.93 -6.51
C VAL A 103 -6.96 -7.38 -6.06
N ARG A 104 -7.15 -7.64 -4.76
CA ARG A 104 -7.40 -8.97 -4.20
C ARG A 104 -8.56 -8.95 -3.23
N TYR A 105 -9.45 -9.93 -3.30
CA TYR A 105 -10.49 -10.13 -2.28
C TYR A 105 -10.94 -11.60 -2.23
N SER A 106 -11.58 -12.00 -1.13
CA SER A 106 -12.32 -13.26 -1.03
C SER A 106 -13.80 -12.98 -1.26
N PRO A 107 -14.46 -13.68 -2.19
CA PRO A 107 -15.88 -13.50 -2.44
C PRO A 107 -16.76 -13.59 -1.19
N GLU A 108 -16.42 -14.50 -0.27
CA GLU A 108 -17.18 -14.71 0.97
C GLU A 108 -17.02 -13.55 1.96
N HIS A 109 -15.87 -12.86 1.92
CA HIS A 109 -15.48 -11.83 2.89
C HIS A 109 -15.69 -10.39 2.40
N LEU A 110 -16.27 -10.20 1.21
CA LEU A 110 -16.72 -8.89 0.75
C LEU A 110 -17.89 -8.39 1.61
N THR A 111 -17.79 -7.18 2.15
CA THR A 111 -18.91 -6.57 2.90
C THR A 111 -20.10 -6.27 1.98
N GLN A 112 -19.81 -5.90 0.73
CA GLN A 112 -20.81 -5.50 -0.27
C GLN A 112 -20.94 -6.56 -1.36
N GLN A 113 -21.35 -7.79 -1.00
CA GLN A 113 -21.41 -8.93 -1.93
C GLN A 113 -22.25 -8.65 -3.19
N HIS A 114 -23.29 -7.83 -3.09
CA HIS A 114 -24.15 -7.45 -4.21
C HIS A 114 -23.46 -6.57 -5.27
N LEU A 115 -22.28 -6.00 -4.94
CA LEU A 115 -21.45 -5.22 -5.87
C LEU A 115 -20.32 -6.05 -6.50
N ARG A 116 -20.23 -7.36 -6.17
CA ARG A 116 -19.19 -8.24 -6.73
C ARG A 116 -19.25 -8.23 -8.26
N PRO A 117 -18.15 -7.89 -8.96
CA PRO A 117 -18.13 -7.91 -10.41
C PRO A 117 -18.32 -9.33 -10.96
N ASN A 118 -18.95 -9.44 -12.13
CA ASN A 118 -18.94 -10.68 -12.89
C ASN A 118 -17.69 -10.73 -13.76
N PHE A 119 -16.70 -11.52 -13.37
CA PHE A 119 -15.45 -11.66 -14.11
C PHE A 119 -15.54 -12.69 -15.23
N TYR A 120 -14.91 -12.36 -16.36
CA TYR A 120 -14.58 -13.35 -17.37
C TYR A 120 -13.48 -14.29 -16.85
N SER A 121 -13.52 -15.55 -17.26
CA SER A 121 -12.48 -16.51 -16.91
C SER A 121 -11.11 -16.03 -17.41
N LEU A 122 -10.11 -16.11 -16.53
CA LEU A 122 -8.73 -15.79 -16.88
C LEU A 122 -8.26 -16.71 -18.03
N PRO A 123 -7.74 -16.16 -19.15
CA PRO A 123 -7.26 -16.99 -20.24
C PRO A 123 -6.14 -17.95 -19.78
N PRO A 124 -6.16 -19.25 -20.15
CA PRO A 124 -5.13 -20.21 -19.72
C PRO A 124 -3.70 -19.79 -20.08
N ALA A 125 -3.52 -19.11 -21.22
CA ALA A 125 -2.23 -18.58 -21.64
C ALA A 125 -1.69 -17.48 -20.70
N HIS A 126 -2.57 -16.68 -20.09
CA HIS A 126 -2.20 -15.68 -19.08
C HIS A 126 -1.79 -16.34 -17.79
N ALA A 127 -2.62 -17.26 -17.30
CA ALA A 127 -2.36 -18.01 -16.07
C ALA A 127 -1.04 -18.80 -16.14
N ALA A 128 -0.69 -19.30 -17.33
CA ALA A 128 0.59 -19.99 -17.56
C ALA A 128 1.82 -19.06 -17.47
N LEU A 129 1.66 -17.78 -17.81
CA LEU A 129 2.73 -16.77 -17.82
C LEU A 129 2.84 -16.00 -16.50
N ASN A 130 1.73 -15.76 -15.82
CA ASN A 130 1.69 -15.04 -14.55
C ASN A 130 0.67 -15.67 -13.59
N ARG A 131 1.11 -16.72 -12.90
CA ARG A 131 0.27 -17.45 -11.92
C ARG A 131 -0.19 -16.60 -10.73
N GLY A 132 0.48 -15.47 -10.48
CA GLY A 132 0.12 -14.52 -9.43
C GLY A 132 -0.95 -13.50 -9.85
N SER A 133 -1.38 -13.49 -11.12
CA SER A 133 -2.41 -12.57 -11.63
C SER A 133 -3.78 -13.21 -11.49
N PHE A 134 -4.42 -12.94 -10.36
CA PHE A 134 -5.79 -13.35 -10.02
C PHE A 134 -6.41 -12.25 -9.17
N ILE A 135 -7.73 -12.08 -9.18
CA ILE A 135 -8.40 -11.09 -8.32
C ILE A 135 -9.03 -11.77 -7.10
N GLU A 136 -9.66 -12.91 -7.31
CA GLU A 136 -10.37 -13.65 -6.27
C GLU A 136 -9.50 -14.75 -5.66
N THR A 137 -9.51 -14.87 -4.33
CA THR A 137 -8.79 -15.90 -3.59
C THR A 137 -9.48 -16.19 -2.27
N GLU A 138 -9.41 -17.43 -1.78
CA GLU A 138 -9.85 -17.79 -0.42
C GLU A 138 -8.74 -17.66 0.63
N ASP A 139 -7.52 -17.33 0.21
CA ASP A 139 -6.39 -17.06 1.10
C ASP A 139 -6.53 -15.66 1.75
N THR A 140 -7.20 -15.59 2.90
CA THR A 140 -7.41 -14.35 3.65
C THR A 140 -6.12 -13.75 4.19
N ASP A 141 -5.16 -14.59 4.59
CA ASP A 141 -3.80 -14.16 4.91
C ASP A 141 -3.18 -13.47 3.70
N GLY A 142 -3.47 -13.92 2.47
CA GLY A 142 -2.89 -13.40 1.23
C GLY A 142 -3.42 -12.02 0.88
N ILE A 143 -4.69 -11.80 1.18
CA ILE A 143 -5.35 -10.49 1.06
C ILE A 143 -4.75 -9.52 2.07
N ARG A 144 -4.62 -9.92 3.34
CA ARG A 144 -3.91 -9.12 4.35
C ARG A 144 -2.47 -8.82 3.91
N ASP A 145 -1.72 -9.86 3.57
CA ASP A 145 -0.30 -9.77 3.22
C ASP A 145 -0.07 -8.92 1.99
N MET A 146 -1.00 -8.84 1.04
CA MET A 146 -0.90 -7.89 -0.07
C MET A 146 -0.85 -6.44 0.46
N THR A 147 -1.72 -6.09 1.41
CA THR A 147 -1.72 -4.75 2.02
C THR A 147 -0.42 -4.53 2.80
N VAL A 148 -0.06 -5.46 3.70
CA VAL A 148 1.14 -5.34 4.53
C VAL A 148 2.41 -5.30 3.69
N ALA A 149 2.55 -6.18 2.70
CA ALA A 149 3.74 -6.24 1.85
C ALA A 149 3.86 -5.01 0.94
N CYS A 150 2.77 -4.59 0.29
CA CYS A 150 2.83 -3.48 -0.66
C CYS A 150 2.98 -2.13 0.03
N LEU A 151 2.13 -1.86 1.03
CA LEU A 151 2.08 -0.59 1.73
C LEU A 151 3.20 -0.48 2.77
N PHE A 152 3.28 -1.43 3.71
CA PHE A 152 4.24 -1.33 4.81
C PHE A 152 5.63 -1.76 4.37
N PHE A 153 5.80 -3.02 3.96
CA PHE A 153 7.12 -3.57 3.70
C PHE A 153 7.85 -2.86 2.55
N VAL A 154 7.17 -2.52 1.45
CA VAL A 154 7.80 -1.82 0.31
C VAL A 154 7.68 -0.30 0.46
N ALA A 155 6.47 0.25 0.41
CA ALA A 155 6.30 1.70 0.26
C ALA A 155 6.76 2.49 1.50
N LEU A 156 6.30 2.10 2.69
CA LEU A 156 6.63 2.84 3.92
C LEU A 156 8.01 2.51 4.46
N SER A 157 8.54 1.29 4.29
CA SER A 157 9.93 1.00 4.68
C SER A 157 10.94 1.86 3.92
N ASP A 158 10.74 2.07 2.61
CA ASP A 158 11.61 2.96 1.83
C ASP A 158 11.58 4.40 2.35
N ILE A 159 10.43 4.85 2.87
CA ILE A 159 10.28 6.15 3.51
C ILE A 159 10.93 6.16 4.89
N ALA A 160 10.71 5.12 5.71
CA ALA A 160 11.28 5.00 7.06
C ALA A 160 12.82 4.98 7.02
N ILE A 161 13.41 4.18 6.13
CA ILE A 161 14.86 4.10 5.91
C ILE A 161 15.39 5.47 5.48
N PHE A 162 14.72 6.13 4.53
CA PHE A 162 15.09 7.46 4.08
C PHE A 162 15.07 8.48 5.22
N MET A 163 14.01 8.51 6.03
CA MET A 163 13.86 9.44 7.15
C MET A 163 14.91 9.22 8.24
N GLN A 164 15.24 7.96 8.57
CA GLN A 164 16.30 7.66 9.52
C GLN A 164 17.68 8.07 8.99
N THR A 165 17.96 7.75 7.74
CA THR A 165 19.28 7.99 7.12
C THR A 165 19.55 9.49 6.94
N HIS A 166 18.53 10.27 6.60
CA HIS A 166 18.70 11.61 6.07
C HIS A 166 18.08 12.73 6.92
N HIS A 167 17.15 12.41 7.80
CA HIS A 167 16.37 13.39 8.55
C HIS A 167 16.34 13.13 10.07
N ASN A 168 17.22 12.24 10.55
CA ASN A 168 17.38 11.90 11.98
C ASN A 168 16.05 11.51 12.66
N TYR A 169 15.17 10.82 11.93
CA TYR A 169 13.89 10.35 12.44
C TYR A 169 13.92 8.82 12.50
N ALA A 170 14.01 8.29 13.72
CA ALA A 170 14.26 6.86 13.95
C ALA A 170 13.16 5.97 13.37
N GLU A 171 13.55 4.83 12.79
CA GLU A 171 12.61 3.84 12.25
C GLU A 171 11.62 3.34 13.32
N VAL A 172 12.07 3.21 14.57
CA VAL A 172 11.20 2.81 15.69
C VAL A 172 10.08 3.82 15.90
N ALA A 173 10.38 5.12 15.85
CA ALA A 173 9.38 6.17 15.99
C ALA A 173 8.42 6.20 14.78
N PHE A 174 8.95 6.00 13.57
CA PHE A 174 8.14 5.89 12.36
C PHE A 174 7.11 4.75 12.46
N TRP A 175 7.57 3.54 12.78
CA TRP A 175 6.70 2.37 12.89
C TRP A 175 5.73 2.46 14.06
N GLN A 176 6.12 3.13 15.16
CA GLN A 176 5.18 3.45 16.23
C GLN A 176 4.04 4.34 15.73
N GLN A 177 4.32 5.40 14.96
CA GLN A 177 3.25 6.24 14.41
C GLN A 177 2.34 5.48 13.43
N VAL A 178 2.86 4.52 12.66
CA VAL A 178 2.03 3.66 11.82
C VAL A 178 1.14 2.75 12.69
N ALA A 179 1.68 2.14 13.74
CA ALA A 179 0.93 1.30 14.67
C ALA A 179 -0.14 2.09 15.43
N ASP A 180 0.17 3.30 15.89
CA ASP A 180 -0.78 4.21 16.53
C ASP A 180 -1.91 4.56 15.55
N CYS A 181 -1.58 4.86 14.28
CA CYS A 181 -2.59 5.14 13.26
C CYS A 181 -3.52 3.93 12.99
N VAL A 182 -2.99 2.71 12.98
CA VAL A 182 -3.80 1.48 12.85
C VAL A 182 -4.69 1.32 14.08
N THR A 183 -4.15 1.51 15.28
CA THR A 183 -4.88 1.36 16.55
C THR A 183 -5.98 2.41 16.70
N ASP A 184 -5.72 3.66 16.32
CA ASP A 184 -6.71 4.75 16.29
C ASP A 184 -7.86 4.41 15.34
N TYR A 185 -7.54 3.86 14.15
CA TYR A 185 -8.56 3.40 13.21
C TYR A 185 -9.42 2.27 13.81
N GLN A 186 -8.78 1.25 14.41
CA GLN A 186 -9.49 0.14 15.03
C GLN A 186 -10.40 0.59 16.19
N THR A 187 -9.90 1.50 17.03
CA THR A 187 -10.64 2.07 18.17
C THR A 187 -11.83 2.92 17.72
N SER A 188 -11.69 3.66 16.61
CA SER A 188 -12.76 4.50 16.08
C SER A 188 -13.80 3.73 15.25
N HIS A 189 -13.52 2.49 14.85
CA HIS A 189 -14.42 1.64 14.05
C HIS A 189 -14.61 0.25 14.69
N PRO A 190 -15.11 0.17 15.94
CA PRO A 190 -15.25 -1.10 16.66
C PRO A 190 -16.21 -2.10 15.96
N GLU A 191 -17.07 -1.64 15.06
CA GLU A 191 -17.94 -2.47 14.23
C GLU A 191 -17.17 -3.43 13.31
N HIS A 192 -15.88 -3.19 13.07
CA HIS A 192 -15.03 -4.03 12.23
C HIS A 192 -14.17 -5.04 13.01
N GLN A 193 -14.43 -5.27 14.30
CA GLN A 193 -13.60 -6.14 15.16
C GLN A 193 -13.31 -7.52 14.54
N ILE A 194 -14.33 -8.23 14.06
CA ILE A 194 -14.17 -9.56 13.42
C ILE A 194 -13.20 -9.50 12.23
N ARG A 195 -13.15 -8.35 11.54
CA ARG A 195 -12.30 -8.14 10.37
C ARG A 195 -10.88 -7.74 10.75
N PHE A 196 -10.69 -7.11 11.92
CA PHE A 196 -9.36 -6.90 12.49
C PHE A 196 -8.70 -8.24 12.81
N ASP A 197 -9.45 -9.16 13.40
CA ASP A 197 -8.97 -10.50 13.71
C ASP A 197 -8.69 -11.31 12.42
N LEU A 198 -9.57 -11.20 11.41
CA LEU A 198 -9.43 -11.90 10.14
C LEU A 198 -8.24 -11.41 9.30
N PHE A 199 -8.02 -10.09 9.28
CA PHE A 199 -6.95 -9.45 8.51
C PHE A 199 -5.92 -8.82 9.44
N ASP A 200 -5.41 -9.59 10.40
CA ASP A 200 -4.52 -9.10 11.46
C ASP A 200 -3.21 -8.52 10.91
N VAL A 201 -3.19 -7.20 10.69
CA VAL A 201 -2.02 -6.46 10.19
C VAL A 201 -0.88 -6.38 11.20
N PHE A 202 -1.10 -6.81 12.45
CA PHE A 202 -0.09 -6.87 13.49
C PHE A 202 0.50 -8.27 13.69
N ALA A 203 0.07 -9.27 12.92
CA ALA A 203 0.63 -10.61 12.98
C ALA A 203 2.17 -10.58 12.98
N GLU A 204 2.79 -11.42 13.82
CA GLU A 204 4.24 -11.42 14.07
C GLU A 204 5.07 -11.51 12.78
N GLN A 205 4.57 -12.29 11.82
CA GLN A 205 5.19 -12.47 10.53
C GLN A 205 4.22 -12.20 9.38
N THR A 206 4.76 -11.66 8.29
CA THR A 206 4.03 -11.49 7.02
C THR A 206 4.73 -12.24 5.90
N ARG A 207 3.94 -12.68 4.92
CA ARG A 207 4.44 -13.35 3.71
C ARG A 207 4.79 -12.31 2.65
N ILE A 208 6.01 -12.37 2.16
CA ILE A 208 6.46 -11.59 1.01
C ILE A 208 6.87 -12.48 -0.15
N GLU A 209 6.70 -11.97 -1.37
CA GLU A 209 7.23 -12.62 -2.56
C GLU A 209 8.75 -12.38 -2.67
N SER A 210 9.52 -13.44 -2.89
CA SER A 210 10.95 -13.36 -3.17
C SER A 210 11.18 -13.01 -4.65
N LEU A 211 10.95 -11.74 -5.01
CA LEU A 211 11.01 -11.26 -6.41
C LEU A 211 12.34 -11.58 -7.10
N ALA A 212 13.47 -11.41 -6.41
CA ALA A 212 14.79 -11.75 -6.96
C ALA A 212 14.92 -13.26 -7.25
N LYS A 213 14.42 -14.11 -6.35
CA LYS A 213 14.44 -15.56 -6.52
C LYS A 213 13.56 -15.98 -7.72
N ARG A 214 12.38 -15.37 -7.88
CA ARG A 214 11.50 -15.60 -9.03
C ARG A 214 12.19 -15.25 -10.35
N ARG A 215 12.92 -14.13 -10.42
CA ARG A 215 13.65 -13.73 -11.63
C ARG A 215 14.80 -14.68 -11.98
N LEU A 216 15.48 -15.25 -10.98
CA LEU A 216 16.63 -16.14 -11.19
C LEU A 216 16.24 -17.59 -11.48
N PHE A 217 15.18 -18.09 -10.84
CA PHE A 217 14.82 -19.52 -10.86
C PHE A 217 13.45 -19.81 -11.51
N GLY A 218 12.77 -18.77 -11.98
CA GLY A 218 11.41 -18.87 -12.54
C GLY A 218 10.32 -18.95 -11.47
N ASP A 219 9.11 -19.24 -11.91
CA ASP A 219 7.86 -19.18 -11.14
C ASP A 219 7.18 -20.56 -10.97
N LYS A 220 7.94 -21.65 -11.14
CA LYS A 220 7.42 -23.03 -10.95
C LYS A 220 6.78 -23.24 -9.58
N ALA A 221 7.32 -22.58 -8.56
CA ALA A 221 6.71 -22.42 -7.23
C ALA A 221 6.71 -20.93 -6.87
N PHE A 222 5.62 -20.43 -6.28
CA PHE A 222 5.53 -19.05 -5.83
C PHE A 222 6.46 -18.86 -4.63
N PRO A 223 7.60 -18.15 -4.75
CA PRO A 223 8.62 -18.21 -3.73
C PRO A 223 8.27 -17.26 -2.58
N ILE A 224 7.52 -17.76 -1.60
CA ILE A 224 7.14 -17.02 -0.40
C ILE A 224 8.28 -17.06 0.61
N LYS A 225 8.52 -15.94 1.29
CA LYS A 225 9.37 -15.81 2.46
C LYS A 225 8.57 -15.17 3.59
N TYR A 226 8.72 -15.68 4.80
CA TYR A 226 8.20 -15.05 6.01
C TYR A 226 9.23 -14.07 6.56
N ILE A 227 8.77 -12.89 6.92
CA ILE A 227 9.58 -11.84 7.55
C ILE A 227 8.89 -11.32 8.79
N ASN A 228 9.67 -10.81 9.74
CA ASN A 228 9.12 -10.17 10.93
C ASN A 228 8.40 -8.88 10.54
N ASN A 229 7.20 -8.70 11.07
CA ASN A 229 6.40 -7.50 10.86
C ASN A 229 6.86 -6.39 11.81
N PRO A 230 7.26 -5.20 11.31
CA PRO A 230 7.67 -4.10 12.19
C PRO A 230 6.53 -3.64 13.11
N LEU A 231 5.27 -3.76 12.70
CA LEU A 231 4.12 -3.33 13.49
C LEU A 231 3.90 -4.20 14.74
N PHE A 232 4.23 -5.50 14.68
CA PHE A 232 4.09 -6.42 15.81
C PHE A 232 4.85 -5.92 17.04
N LYS A 233 6.06 -5.37 16.85
CA LYS A 233 6.90 -4.86 17.94
C LYS A 233 6.47 -3.49 18.46
N SER A 234 5.60 -2.79 17.75
CA SER A 234 5.06 -1.48 18.14
C SER A 234 3.73 -1.60 18.91
N GLN A 235 3.23 -2.83 19.12
CA GLN A 235 2.13 -3.12 20.03
C GLN A 235 2.62 -3.21 21.48
N GLY A 236 3.06 -2.08 22.06
CA GLY A 236 3.40 -2.00 23.49
C GLY A 236 4.79 -2.51 23.86
#